data_AF-A0A8I1B199-F1
#
_entry.id   AF-A0A8I1B199-F1
#
_cell.length_a   1.000
_cell.length_b   1.000
_cell.length_c   1.000
_cell.angle_alpha   90.00
_cell.angle_beta   90.00
_cell.angle_gamma   90.00
#
_symmetry.space_group_name_H-M   'P 1'
#
loop_
_entity.id
_entity.type
_entity.pdbx_description
1 polymer ?
#
loop_
_entity_poly.entity_id
_entity_poly.type
_entity_poly.pdbx_seq_one_letter_code
_entity_poly.pdbx_strand_id
1 'polypeptide(L)'
;MKAALNKTQLVAYIVEQSGVEAKSVKAVLASLETSVLSSVDKKGAGEFTLPGLFKVAVQKVPAKAKRFGKDPFTGQERWFP
;
A
#
# COMPACT_ATOMS: atom_id res chain seq x y z
N MET A 1 11.17 16.66 -1.59
CA MET A 1 11.72 15.89 -0.44
C MET A 1 12.74 14.91 -1.01
N LYS A 2 13.98 14.90 -0.50
CA LYS A 2 15.10 14.13 -1.09
C LYS A 2 15.34 12.75 -0.43
N ALA A 3 14.55 12.40 0.59
CA ALA A 3 14.60 11.11 1.26
C ALA A 3 13.18 10.57 1.48
N ALA A 4 13.01 9.25 1.42
CA ALA A 4 11.77 8.60 1.79
C ALA A 4 11.49 8.85 3.28
N LEU A 5 10.36 9.48 3.58
CA LEU A 5 9.96 9.72 4.96
C LEU A 5 9.56 8.41 5.62
N ASN A 6 10.11 8.12 6.79
CA ASN A 6 9.54 7.12 7.68
C ASN A 6 8.28 7.68 8.39
N LYS A 7 7.51 6.80 9.05
CA LYS A 7 6.25 7.17 9.72
C LYS A 7 6.40 8.34 10.69
N THR A 8 7.51 8.39 11.43
CA THR A 8 7.80 9.47 12.40
C THR A 8 8.12 10.79 11.71
N GLN A 9 8.92 10.76 10.64
CA GLN A 9 9.28 11.95 9.88
C GLN A 9 8.06 12.54 9.14
N LEU A 10 7.15 11.69 8.66
CA LEU A 10 5.88 12.14 8.07
C LEU A 10 5.01 12.87 9.09
N VAL A 11 4.88 12.32 10.31
CA VAL A 11 4.14 12.98 11.40
C VAL A 11 4.76 14.34 11.72
N ALA A 12 6.09 14.41 11.88
CA ALA A 12 6.78 15.67 12.18
C ALA A 12 6.54 16.72 11.09
N TYR A 13 6.63 16.33 9.82
CA TYR A 13 6.36 17.22 8.69
C TYR A 13 4.92 17.74 8.68
N ILE A 14 3.94 16.87 8.92
CA ILE A 14 2.52 17.28 8.95
C ILE A 14 2.27 18.23 10.13
N VAL A 15 2.84 17.96 11.30
CA VAL A 15 2.72 18.86 12.48
C VAL A 15 3.30 20.24 12.17
N GLU A 16 4.48 20.31 11.57
CA GLU A 16 5.14 21.56 11.20
C GLU A 16 4.33 22.37 10.18
N GLN A 17 3.75 21.70 9.17
CA GLN A 17 3.00 22.38 8.11
C GLN A 17 1.56 22.74 8.49
N SER A 18 0.91 21.94 9.33
CA SER A 18 -0.50 22.12 9.68
C SER A 18 -0.74 22.81 11.02
N GLY A 19 0.27 22.87 11.91
CA GLY A 19 0.13 23.39 13.27
C GLY A 19 -0.72 22.50 14.20
N VAL A 20 -1.12 21.31 13.74
CA VAL A 20 -1.95 20.37 14.51
C VAL A 20 -1.08 19.59 15.50
N GLU A 21 -1.62 19.30 16.69
CA GLU A 21 -0.93 18.50 17.70
C GLU A 21 -0.51 17.12 17.16
N ALA A 22 0.72 16.70 17.47
CA ALA A 22 1.26 15.40 17.06
C ALA A 22 0.38 14.20 17.45
N LYS A 23 -0.33 14.28 18.59
CA LYS A 23 -1.26 13.24 19.03
C LYS A 23 -2.44 13.09 18.07
N SER A 24 -3.03 14.21 17.66
CA SER A 24 -4.15 14.26 16.72
C SER A 24 -3.72 13.79 15.32
N VAL A 25 -2.54 14.20 14.85
CA VAL A 25 -1.99 13.71 13.58
C VAL A 25 -1.79 12.19 13.58
N LYS A 26 -1.24 11.64 14.67
CA LYS A 26 -1.10 10.18 14.82
C LYS A 26 -2.45 9.46 14.82
N ALA A 27 -3.46 10.03 15.49
CA ALA A 27 -4.81 9.45 15.52
C ALA A 27 -5.45 9.42 14.12
N VAL A 28 -5.31 10.50 13.34
CA VAL A 28 -5.82 10.58 11.96
C VAL A 28 -5.11 9.58 11.04
N LEU A 29 -3.78 9.45 11.14
CA LEU A 29 -3.05 8.47 10.33
C LEU A 29 -3.43 7.03 10.70
N ALA A 30 -3.65 6.74 11.99
CA ALA A 30 -4.08 5.42 12.44
C ALA A 30 -5.52 5.08 12.00
N SER A 31 -6.45 6.03 12.04
CA SER A 31 -7.81 5.82 11.52
C SER A 31 -7.78 5.62 10.01
N LEU A 32 -6.94 6.37 9.28
CA LEU A 32 -6.75 6.21 7.85
C LEU A 32 -6.22 4.81 7.50
N GLU A 33 -5.20 4.32 8.22
CA GLU A 33 -4.68 2.95 8.05
C GLU A 33 -5.80 1.91 8.23
N THR A 34 -6.63 2.08 9.26
CA THR A 34 -7.75 1.17 9.57
C THR A 34 -8.85 1.23 8.50
N SER A 35 -9.19 2.41 8.01
CA SER A 35 -10.17 2.59 6.93
C SER A 35 -9.70 1.99 5.63
N VAL A 36 -8.43 2.20 5.25
CA VAL A 36 -7.84 1.58 4.06
C VAL A 36 -7.91 0.06 4.15
N LEU A 37 -7.46 -0.51 5.27
CA LEU A 37 -7.50 -1.96 5.51
C LEU A 37 -8.92 -2.52 5.44
N SER A 38 -9.89 -1.81 6.03
CA SER A 38 -11.29 -2.22 6.03
C SER A 38 -11.91 -2.13 4.63
N SER A 39 -11.53 -1.14 3.82
CA SER A 39 -12.00 -0.99 2.43
C SER A 39 -11.42 -2.03 1.49
N VAL A 40 -10.15 -2.42 1.65
CA VAL A 40 -9.48 -3.43 0.80
C VAL A 40 -9.68 -4.88 1.28
N ASP A 41 -10.27 -5.07 2.45
CA ASP A 41 -10.57 -6.41 2.96
C ASP A 41 -11.48 -7.19 2.01
N LYS A 42 -11.46 -8.52 2.10
CA LYS A 42 -12.31 -9.41 1.27
C LYS A 42 -13.80 -9.12 1.42
N LYS A 43 -14.22 -8.56 2.57
CA LYS A 43 -15.60 -8.13 2.84
C LYS A 43 -15.84 -6.63 2.59
N GLY A 44 -14.79 -5.88 2.30
CA GLY A 44 -14.84 -4.44 2.02
C GLY A 44 -15.27 -4.13 0.59
N ALA A 45 -15.19 -2.85 0.22
CA ALA A 45 -15.51 -2.38 -1.12
C ALA A 45 -14.56 -2.91 -2.21
N GLY A 46 -13.40 -3.45 -1.83
CA GLY A 46 -12.36 -3.88 -2.76
C GLY A 46 -11.65 -2.70 -3.44
N GLU A 47 -12.00 -1.47 -3.07
CA GLU A 47 -11.34 -0.25 -3.51
C GLU A 47 -11.36 0.81 -2.42
N PHE A 48 -10.33 1.66 -2.40
CA PHE A 48 -10.20 2.81 -1.53
C PHE A 48 -9.70 3.99 -2.36
N THR A 49 -10.45 5.09 -2.37
CA THR A 49 -10.05 6.30 -3.10
C THR A 49 -9.75 7.39 -2.10
N LEU A 50 -8.54 7.97 -2.18
CA LEU A 50 -8.18 9.18 -1.47
C LEU A 50 -8.12 10.33 -2.49
N PRO A 51 -9.14 11.20 -2.53
CA PRO A 51 -9.23 12.26 -3.52
C PRO A 51 -7.97 13.12 -3.57
N GLY A 52 -7.46 13.37 -4.77
CA GLY A 52 -6.27 14.21 -4.99
C GLY A 52 -4.92 13.52 -4.78
N LEU A 53 -4.89 12.26 -4.36
CA LEU A 53 -3.65 11.52 -4.11
C LEU A 53 -3.60 10.18 -4.87
N PHE A 54 -4.49 9.24 -4.56
CA PHE A 54 -4.47 7.92 -5.20
C PHE A 54 -5.78 7.15 -5.09
N LYS A 55 -5.91 6.12 -5.94
CA LYS A 55 -6.93 5.06 -5.84
C LYS A 55 -6.23 3.73 -5.66
N VAL A 56 -6.62 2.97 -4.64
CA VAL A 56 -6.23 1.58 -4.41
C VAL A 56 -7.39 0.68 -4.83
N ALA A 57 -7.12 -0.32 -5.66
CA ALA A 57 -8.11 -1.33 -6.05
C ALA A 57 -7.53 -2.72 -5.88
N VAL A 58 -8.31 -3.64 -5.33
CA VAL A 58 -7.93 -5.04 -5.15
C VAL A 58 -8.08 -5.76 -6.48
N GLN A 59 -6.96 -6.05 -7.12
CA GLN A 59 -6.95 -6.85 -8.34
C GLN A 59 -6.89 -8.34 -7.99
N LYS A 60 -7.97 -9.07 -8.30
CA LYS A 60 -7.95 -10.54 -8.25
C LYS A 60 -7.18 -11.07 -9.45
N VAL A 61 -5.91 -11.42 -9.23
CA VAL A 61 -5.08 -12.05 -10.27
C VAL A 61 -5.47 -13.53 -10.36
N PRO A 62 -6.01 -14.01 -11.50
CA PRO A 62 -6.31 -15.43 -11.66
C PRO A 62 -5.02 -16.25 -11.66
N ALA A 63 -5.08 -17.46 -11.11
CA ALA A 63 -3.95 -18.37 -11.14
C ALA A 63 -3.54 -18.63 -12.60
N LYS A 64 -2.30 -18.28 -12.96
CA LYS A 64 -1.75 -18.62 -14.27
C LYS A 64 -1.46 -20.12 -14.27
N ALA A 65 -1.78 -20.81 -15.36
CA ALA A 65 -1.49 -22.23 -15.48
C ALA A 65 0.02 -22.46 -15.39
N LYS A 66 0.42 -23.57 -14.75
CA LYS A 66 1.82 -23.98 -14.63
C LYS A 66 2.44 -24.01 -16.03
N ARG A 67 3.52 -23.26 -16.22
CA ARG A 67 4.21 -23.19 -17.51
C ARG A 67 5.61 -23.75 -17.39
N PHE A 68 5.98 -24.61 -18.33
CA PHE A 68 7.36 -25.02 -18.48
C PHE A 68 8.13 -23.90 -19.17
N GLY A 69 9.26 -23.48 -18.60
CA GLY A 69 10.05 -22.40 -19.16
C GLY A 69 11.49 -22.40 -18.66
N LYS A 70 12.30 -21.55 -19.26
CA LYS A 70 13.69 -21.36 -18.89
C LYS A 70 13.79 -20.35 -17.74
N ASP A 71 14.52 -20.71 -16.69
CA ASP A 71 14.80 -19.78 -15.58
C ASP A 71 15.63 -18.59 -16.07
N PRO A 72 15.16 -17.34 -15.89
CA PRO A 72 15.88 -16.15 -16.33
C PRO A 72 17.22 -15.93 -15.59
N PHE A 73 17.45 -16.60 -14.46
CA PHE A 73 18.69 -16.51 -13.68
C PHE A 73 19.63 -17.70 -13.92
N THR A 74 19.10 -18.92 -14.07
CA THR A 74 19.94 -20.13 -14.17
C THR A 74 19.98 -20.76 -15.56
N GLY A 75 19.10 -20.34 -16.47
CA GLY A 75 19.02 -20.88 -17.82
C GLY A 75 18.59 -22.36 -17.89
N GLN A 76 18.23 -22.98 -16.76
CA GLN A 76 17.73 -24.35 -16.73
C GLN A 76 16.22 -24.38 -16.96
N GLU A 77 15.74 -25.48 -17.53
CA GLU A 77 14.32 -25.68 -17.74
C GLU A 77 13.64 -26.08 -16.42
N ARG A 78 12.61 -25.33 -16.02
CA ARG A 78 11.83 -25.64 -14.83
C ARG A 78 10.34 -25.40 -15.04
N TRP A 79 9.54 -26.13 -14.28
CA TRP A 79 8.12 -25.82 -14.14
C TRP A 79 7.96 -24.57 -13.27
N PHE A 80 7.32 -23.54 -13.82
CA PHE A 80 6.91 -22.36 -13.07
C PHE A 80 5.48 -22.56 -12.56
N PRO A 81 5.22 -22.32 -11.26
CA PRO A 81 3.87 -22.27 -10.72
C PRO A 81 3.05 -21.12 -11.32
#